data_AF-A0A7S2IGB6-F1
#
_entry.id   AF-A0A7S2IGB6-F1
#
_cell.length_a   1.000
_cell.length_b   1.000
_cell.length_c   1.000
_cell.angle_alpha   90.00
_cell.angle_beta   90.00
_cell.angle_gamma   90.00
#
_symmetry.space_group_name_H-M   'P 1'
#
loop_
_entity.id
_entity.type
_entity.pdbx_description
1 polymer ?
#
loop_
_entity_poly.entity_id
_entity_poly.type
_entity_poly.pdbx_seq_one_letter_code
_entity_poly.pdbx_strand_id
1 'polypeptide(L)'
;LDHQQIGGTITWDPPGDVAKVTGYEAYLAEDAAGTVKQTLGTIAVGTNKVDVAVETPLTTKNYVLVYSMSTLAEQTTPAAHQILDKASTVLVLAFADKDLDSTQIGGAITWTAPLDALTVTHYSVYLALSAEGVGRSQ
;
A
#
# COMPACT_ATOMS: atom_id res chain seq x y z
N LEU A 1 5.82 1.68 6.46
CA LEU A 1 4.44 1.36 6.08
C LEU A 1 3.78 0.85 7.33
N ASP A 2 3.12 1.78 8.01
CA ASP A 2 2.21 1.51 9.12
C ASP A 2 1.05 0.65 8.64
N HIS A 3 0.61 -0.25 9.51
CA HIS A 3 -0.46 -1.19 9.25
C HIS A 3 -1.78 -0.43 9.04
N GLN A 4 -2.52 -0.76 7.97
CA GLN A 4 -3.88 -0.33 7.64
C GLN A 4 -4.04 1.06 7.00
N GLN A 5 -3.00 1.58 6.36
CA GLN A 5 -3.08 2.83 5.61
C GLN A 5 -2.65 2.63 4.15
N ILE A 6 -3.31 3.36 3.25
CA ILE A 6 -2.94 3.40 1.83
C ILE A 6 -2.60 4.82 1.40
N GLY A 7 -1.82 4.89 0.32
CA GLY A 7 -1.55 6.11 -0.42
C GLY A 7 -1.05 5.76 -1.81
N GLY A 8 -1.17 6.70 -2.74
CA GLY A 8 -0.66 6.56 -4.10
C GLY A 8 -1.73 6.78 -5.17
N THR A 9 -1.37 6.49 -6.42
CA THR A 9 -2.24 6.72 -7.57
C THR A 9 -2.87 5.42 -8.03
N ILE A 10 -4.19 5.41 -8.12
CA ILE A 10 -4.96 4.33 -8.74
C ILE A 10 -5.14 4.69 -10.22
N THR A 11 -4.82 3.76 -11.10
CA THR A 11 -5.03 3.87 -12.55
C THR A 11 -5.88 2.71 -13.05
N TRP A 12 -6.67 2.93 -14.10
CA TRP A 12 -7.48 1.88 -14.72
C TRP A 12 -7.47 2.00 -16.24
N ASP A 13 -7.76 0.90 -16.91
CA ASP A 13 -7.99 0.92 -18.35
C ASP A 13 -9.42 1.40 -18.64
N PRO A 14 -9.61 2.29 -19.64
CA PRO A 14 -10.95 2.73 -20.02
C PRO A 14 -11.75 1.57 -20.66
N PRO A 15 -13.10 1.63 -20.63
CA PRO A 15 -13.94 0.70 -21.36
C PRO A 15 -13.63 0.69 -22.86
N GLY A 16 -13.88 -0.44 -23.54
CA GLY A 16 -13.64 -0.57 -24.98
C GLY A 16 -14.45 0.40 -25.86
N ASP A 17 -15.60 0.88 -25.37
CA ASP A 17 -16.37 1.96 -25.96
C ASP A 17 -16.63 3.07 -24.93
N VAL A 18 -16.04 4.24 -25.17
CA VAL A 18 -16.18 5.43 -24.32
C VAL A 18 -17.13 6.48 -24.89
N ALA A 19 -17.80 6.23 -26.03
CA ALA A 19 -18.62 7.22 -26.73
C ALA A 19 -19.78 7.77 -25.86
N LYS A 20 -20.22 6.99 -24.88
CA LYS A 20 -21.28 7.35 -23.92
C LYS A 20 -20.76 7.62 -22.51
N VAL A 21 -19.45 7.50 -22.29
CA VAL A 21 -18.82 7.71 -20.99
C VAL A 21 -18.45 9.17 -20.85
N THR A 22 -19.05 9.86 -19.88
CA THR A 22 -18.76 11.26 -19.54
C THR A 22 -17.70 11.38 -18.45
N GLY A 23 -17.54 10.33 -17.65
CA GLY A 23 -16.56 10.28 -16.57
C GLY A 23 -16.55 8.96 -15.83
N TYR A 24 -15.88 8.96 -14.68
CA TYR A 24 -15.79 7.85 -13.76
C TYR A 24 -16.04 8.33 -12.34
N GLU A 25 -16.52 7.43 -11.50
CA GLU A 25 -16.65 7.65 -10.07
C GLU A 25 -15.87 6.55 -9.34
N ALA A 26 -14.96 6.95 -8.46
CA ALA A 26 -14.06 6.04 -7.76
C ALA A 26 -14.42 5.97 -6.27
N TYR A 27 -14.39 4.76 -5.70
CA TYR A 27 -14.75 4.50 -4.32
C TYR A 27 -13.80 3.50 -3.63
N LEU A 28 -13.72 3.60 -2.31
CA LEU A 28 -13.32 2.52 -1.43
C LEU A 28 -14.57 1.76 -0.93
N ALA A 29 -14.50 0.43 -0.82
CA ALA A 29 -15.59 -0.42 -0.34
C ALA A 29 -15.07 -1.62 0.46
N GLU A 30 -15.95 -2.26 1.24
CA GLU A 30 -15.61 -3.48 2.01
C GLU A 30 -15.54 -4.72 1.13
N ASP A 31 -16.29 -4.72 0.03
CA ASP A 31 -16.38 -5.81 -0.93
C ASP A 31 -16.50 -5.29 -2.37
N ALA A 32 -16.43 -6.21 -3.33
CA ALA A 32 -16.59 -5.93 -4.75
C ALA A 32 -18.01 -5.46 -5.14
N ALA A 33 -19.00 -5.61 -4.26
CA ALA A 33 -20.38 -5.18 -4.50
C ALA A 33 -20.62 -3.72 -4.12
N GLY A 34 -19.68 -3.08 -3.41
CA GLY A 34 -19.83 -1.70 -2.97
C GLY A 34 -20.48 -1.56 -1.60
N THR A 35 -20.29 -2.54 -0.70
CA THR A 35 -20.73 -2.39 0.69
C THR A 35 -19.99 -1.23 1.37
N VAL A 36 -20.78 -0.28 1.88
CA VAL A 36 -20.32 0.94 2.58
C VAL A 36 -19.30 1.71 1.74
N LYS A 37 -19.72 2.27 0.59
CA LYS A 37 -18.84 3.05 -0.29
C LYS A 37 -18.35 4.34 0.38
N GLN A 38 -17.08 4.65 0.21
CA GLN A 38 -16.48 5.96 0.49
C GLN A 38 -15.96 6.55 -0.82
N THR A 39 -16.42 7.75 -1.18
CA THR A 39 -16.00 8.42 -2.40
C THR A 39 -14.53 8.83 -2.35
N LEU A 40 -13.78 8.46 -3.39
CA LEU A 40 -12.44 8.97 -3.68
C LEU A 40 -12.51 10.18 -4.62
N GLY A 41 -13.48 10.21 -5.52
CA GLY A 41 -13.80 11.39 -6.33
C GLY A 41 -14.47 11.07 -7.66
N THR A 42 -14.87 12.15 -8.33
CA THR A 42 -15.41 12.15 -9.71
C THR A 42 -14.30 12.54 -10.69
N ILE A 43 -14.12 11.74 -11.73
CA ILE A 43 -13.01 11.83 -12.69
C ILE A 43 -13.55 12.02 -14.10
N ALA A 44 -13.04 13.01 -14.84
CA ALA A 44 -13.43 13.22 -16.23
C ALA A 44 -12.92 12.09 -17.14
N VAL A 45 -13.71 11.74 -18.16
CA VAL A 45 -13.31 10.75 -19.17
C VAL A 45 -11.95 11.10 -19.79
N GLY A 46 -11.10 10.11 -20.00
CA GLY A 46 -9.74 10.30 -20.52
C GLY A 46 -8.66 10.57 -19.46
N THR A 47 -9.03 10.81 -18.19
CA THR A 47 -8.04 10.96 -17.10
C THR A 47 -7.57 9.61 -16.57
N ASN A 48 -8.51 8.67 -16.35
CA ASN A 48 -8.27 7.27 -15.96
C ASN A 48 -7.35 7.06 -14.75
N LYS A 49 -7.34 8.03 -13.83
CA LYS A 49 -6.58 7.95 -12.58
C LYS A 49 -7.23 8.75 -11.46
N VAL A 50 -7.01 8.33 -10.22
CA VAL A 50 -7.33 9.07 -9.00
C VAL A 50 -6.19 8.94 -8.00
N ASP A 51 -5.85 10.04 -7.34
CA ASP A 51 -4.83 10.07 -6.29
C ASP A 51 -5.50 9.83 -4.92
N VAL A 52 -4.97 8.87 -4.18
CA VAL A 52 -5.35 8.60 -2.79
C VAL A 52 -4.31 9.24 -1.90
N ALA A 53 -4.77 10.10 -0.98
CA ALA A 53 -3.90 10.73 0.01
C ALA A 53 -3.11 9.67 0.78
N VAL A 54 -1.84 9.95 1.06
CA VAL A 54 -1.06 9.11 1.99
C VAL A 54 -1.78 9.04 3.33
N GLU A 55 -1.52 7.97 4.08
CA GLU A 55 -2.09 7.76 5.41
C GLU A 55 -3.63 7.58 5.43
N THR A 56 -4.26 7.30 4.28
CA THR A 56 -5.71 7.07 4.21
C THR A 56 -6.06 5.77 4.93
N PRO A 57 -6.85 5.78 6.04
CA PRO A 57 -7.16 4.58 6.79
C PRO A 57 -8.03 3.62 5.99
N LEU A 58 -7.57 2.38 5.80
CA LEU A 58 -8.37 1.34 5.17
C LEU A 58 -9.53 0.92 6.06
N THR A 59 -9.33 0.87 7.38
CA THR A 59 -10.30 0.44 8.40
C THR A 59 -10.95 -0.91 8.05
N THR A 60 -11.99 -0.90 7.23
CA THR A 60 -12.82 -2.03 6.82
C THR A 60 -12.92 -2.16 5.28
N LYS A 61 -12.41 -1.16 4.55
CA LYS A 61 -12.42 -1.05 3.10
C LYS A 61 -11.22 -1.76 2.50
N ASN A 62 -11.47 -2.88 1.84
CA ASN A 62 -10.43 -3.67 1.18
C ASN A 62 -10.59 -3.71 -0.33
N TYR A 63 -11.45 -2.87 -0.91
CA TYR A 63 -11.70 -2.82 -2.34
C TYR A 63 -11.67 -1.39 -2.87
N VAL A 64 -11.06 -1.22 -4.04
CA VAL A 64 -11.24 -0.05 -4.90
C VAL A 64 -12.27 -0.40 -5.96
N LEU A 65 -13.25 0.49 -6.15
CA LEU A 65 -14.28 0.37 -7.17
C LEU A 65 -14.21 1.58 -8.11
N VAL A 66 -14.29 1.33 -9.41
CA VAL A 66 -14.41 2.36 -10.43
C VAL A 66 -15.66 2.10 -11.26
N TYR A 67 -16.56 3.06 -11.27
CA TYR A 67 -17.78 3.05 -12.06
C TYR A 67 -17.65 3.98 -13.25
N SER A 68 -18.17 3.56 -14.41
CA SER A 68 -18.32 4.48 -15.54
C SER A 68 -19.61 5.30 -15.41
N MET A 69 -19.52 6.57 -15.76
CA MET A 69 -20.65 7.52 -15.74
C MET A 69 -21.03 7.89 -17.16
N SER A 70 -22.33 8.04 -17.40
CA SER A 70 -22.89 8.63 -18.62
C SER A 70 -23.74 9.86 -18.28
N THR A 71 -24.26 10.55 -19.30
CA THR A 71 -25.23 11.63 -19.08
C THR A 71 -26.55 11.15 -18.46
N LEU A 72 -26.86 9.85 -18.51
CA LEU A 72 -28.11 9.29 -18.02
C LEU A 72 -27.98 8.67 -16.62
N ALA A 73 -26.88 7.96 -16.36
CA ALA A 73 -26.68 7.22 -15.12
C ALA A 73 -25.22 6.78 -14.91
N GLU A 74 -24.92 6.44 -13.66
CA GLU A 74 -23.79 5.59 -13.27
C GLU A 74 -24.05 4.13 -13.69
N GLN A 75 -22.98 3.42 -14.04
CA GLN A 75 -23.03 1.98 -14.24
C GLN A 75 -23.45 1.24 -12.96
N THR A 76 -24.17 0.13 -13.08
CA THR A 76 -24.59 -0.67 -11.92
C THR A 76 -23.54 -1.68 -11.43
N THR A 77 -22.52 -1.96 -12.25
CA THR A 77 -21.44 -2.91 -11.96
C THR A 77 -20.08 -2.23 -12.11
N PRO A 78 -19.25 -2.14 -11.06
CA PRO A 78 -17.94 -1.51 -11.15
C PRO A 78 -16.86 -2.44 -11.70
N ALA A 79 -15.74 -1.85 -12.12
CA ALA A 79 -14.46 -2.54 -12.04
C ALA A 79 -14.01 -2.56 -10.58
N ALA A 80 -13.77 -3.75 -10.03
CA ALA A 80 -13.40 -3.93 -8.63
C ALA A 80 -11.99 -4.52 -8.52
N HIS A 81 -11.19 -3.98 -7.60
CA HIS A 81 -9.87 -4.53 -7.27
C HIS A 81 -9.70 -4.62 -5.76
N GLN A 82 -9.21 -5.76 -5.26
CA GLN A 82 -8.94 -5.95 -3.85
C GLN A 82 -7.61 -5.30 -3.48
N ILE A 83 -7.61 -4.51 -2.42
CA ILE A 83 -6.43 -3.94 -1.78
C ILE A 83 -5.86 -5.00 -0.84
N LEU A 84 -4.57 -5.31 -1.00
CA LEU A 84 -3.83 -6.16 -0.08
C LEU A 84 -2.81 -5.30 0.67
N ASP A 85 -3.13 -4.98 1.93
CA ASP A 85 -2.15 -4.40 2.84
C ASP A 85 -1.25 -5.51 3.39
N LYS A 86 0.01 -5.51 2.95
CA LYS A 86 1.03 -6.45 3.41
C LYS A 86 2.20 -5.70 4.00
N ALA A 87 2.36 -5.82 5.32
CA ALA A 87 3.54 -5.36 6.01
C ALA A 87 4.67 -6.41 5.90
N SER A 88 5.79 -6.01 5.30
CA SER A 88 6.99 -6.84 5.22
C SER A 88 7.95 -6.49 6.37
N THR A 89 7.84 -7.22 7.49
CA THR A 89 8.70 -7.04 8.68
C THR A 89 9.73 -8.15 8.82
N VAL A 90 10.93 -7.80 9.28
CA VAL A 90 11.98 -8.76 9.63
C VAL A 90 11.61 -9.42 10.97
N LEU A 91 11.58 -10.75 11.02
CA LEU A 91 11.01 -11.50 12.16
C LEU A 91 12.02 -11.90 13.25
N VAL A 92 13.29 -12.04 12.90
CA VAL A 92 14.35 -12.47 13.82
C VAL A 92 15.60 -11.69 13.48
N LEU A 93 16.21 -11.05 14.48
CA LEU A 93 17.51 -10.40 14.36
C LEU A 93 18.46 -11.07 15.35
N ALA A 94 19.54 -11.67 14.85
CA ALA A 94 20.57 -12.27 15.67
C ALA A 94 21.93 -11.66 15.33
N PHE A 95 22.70 -11.34 16.37
CA PHE A 95 24.08 -10.94 16.27
C PHE A 95 24.90 -11.78 17.24
N ALA A 96 25.85 -12.54 16.70
CA ALA A 96 26.84 -13.26 17.49
C ALA A 96 28.14 -12.47 17.38
N ASP A 97 28.56 -11.90 18.50
CA ASP A 97 29.86 -11.27 18.61
C ASP A 97 30.95 -12.36 18.62
N LYS A 98 31.86 -12.27 17.66
CA LYS A 98 32.92 -13.26 17.40
C LYS A 98 34.31 -12.71 17.67
N ASP A 99 34.44 -11.42 17.98
CA ASP A 99 35.72 -10.91 18.44
C ASP A 99 35.86 -11.12 19.96
N LEU A 100 37.11 -11.22 20.42
CA LEU A 100 37.46 -11.48 21.81
C LEU A 100 37.95 -10.19 22.51
N ASP A 101 37.87 -9.06 21.81
CA ASP A 101 38.42 -7.79 22.24
C ASP A 101 37.29 -6.95 22.87
N SER A 102 37.43 -6.63 24.16
CA SER A 102 36.44 -5.79 24.83
C SER A 102 36.28 -4.46 24.09
N THR A 103 35.03 -4.04 23.86
CA THR A 103 34.62 -2.79 23.16
C THR A 103 34.56 -2.85 21.63
N GLN A 104 34.84 -4.00 21.03
CA GLN A 104 34.60 -4.22 19.61
C GLN A 104 33.35 -5.06 19.41
N ILE A 105 32.78 -4.96 18.21
CA ILE A 105 31.70 -5.83 17.77
C ILE A 105 32.10 -6.38 16.41
N GLY A 106 32.17 -7.71 16.31
CA GLY A 106 32.69 -8.38 15.13
C GLY A 106 31.83 -9.57 14.79
N GLY A 107 31.15 -9.55 13.65
CA GLY A 107 30.31 -10.68 13.28
C GLY A 107 29.35 -10.37 12.14
N ALA A 108 28.75 -11.43 11.60
CA ALA A 108 27.67 -11.28 10.65
C ALA A 108 26.36 -11.09 11.42
N ILE A 109 25.62 -10.03 11.08
CA ILE A 109 24.23 -9.88 11.49
C ILE A 109 23.39 -10.74 10.55
N THR A 110 22.53 -11.60 11.10
CA THR A 110 21.62 -12.43 10.31
C THR A 110 20.19 -12.18 10.70
N TRP A 111 19.30 -12.27 9.72
CA TRP A 111 17.87 -12.15 9.95
C TRP A 111 17.06 -12.99 8.99
N THR A 112 15.83 -13.31 9.41
CA THR A 112 14.86 -13.98 8.55
C THR A 112 14.11 -12.93 7.73
N ALA A 113 14.18 -13.06 6.40
CA ALA A 113 13.43 -12.19 5.49
C ALA A 113 11.91 -12.26 5.76
N PRO A 114 11.17 -11.16 5.55
CA PRO A 114 9.71 -11.16 5.62
C PRO A 114 9.13 -12.19 4.65
N LEU A 115 7.94 -12.70 5.00
CA LEU A 115 7.20 -13.66 4.17
C LEU A 115 6.91 -13.11 2.76
N ASP A 116 6.74 -11.79 2.63
CA ASP A 116 6.61 -11.10 1.35
C ASP A 116 7.83 -10.22 1.08
N ALA A 117 8.92 -10.83 0.61
CA ALA A 117 10.14 -10.11 0.26
C ALA A 117 10.06 -9.40 -1.10
N LEU A 118 8.99 -9.59 -1.88
CA LEU A 118 8.87 -9.02 -3.24
C LEU A 118 8.74 -7.50 -3.25
N THR A 119 8.26 -6.93 -2.14
CA THR A 119 8.11 -5.48 -1.95
C THR A 119 9.30 -4.84 -1.25
N VAL A 120 10.27 -5.64 -0.79
CA VAL A 120 11.49 -5.13 -0.12
C VAL A 120 12.51 -4.76 -1.19
N THR A 121 12.79 -3.46 -1.32
CA THR A 121 13.79 -2.99 -2.28
C THR A 121 15.21 -3.07 -1.71
N HIS A 122 15.39 -2.70 -0.44
CA HIS A 122 16.68 -2.69 0.26
C HIS A 122 16.47 -2.87 1.77
N TYR A 123 17.52 -3.31 2.47
CA TYR A 123 17.61 -3.26 3.93
C TYR A 123 18.57 -2.16 4.35
N SER A 124 18.23 -1.43 5.40
CA SER A 124 19.13 -0.49 6.07
C SER A 124 19.39 -0.97 7.49
N VAL A 125 20.66 -1.12 7.84
CA VAL A 125 21.11 -1.61 9.15
C VAL A 125 21.77 -0.44 9.87
N TYR A 126 21.43 -0.26 11.14
CA TYR A 126 21.95 0.81 11.98
C TYR A 126 22.37 0.25 13.34
N LEU A 127 23.42 0.82 13.92
CA LEU A 127 23.75 0.64 15.33
C LEU A 127 23.04 1.71 16.15
N ALA A 128 22.42 1.33 17.26
CA ALA A 128 21.72 2.26 18.14
C ALA A 128 22.05 2.00 19.60
N LEU A 129 21.91 3.04 20.42
CA LEU A 129 22.14 2.99 21.87
C LEU A 129 20.95 2.40 22.64
N SER A 130 19.79 2.25 21.99
CA SER A 130 18.59 1.65 22.57
C SER A 130 17.71 0.96 21.51
N ALA A 131 16.77 0.14 21.97
CA ALA A 131 15.84 -0.61 21.11
C ALA A 131 14.90 0.30 20.29
N GLU A 132 14.68 1.53 20.78
CA GLU A 132 13.90 2.57 20.10
C GLU A 132 14.70 3.31 19.01
N GLY A 133 15.97 2.94 18.81
CA GLY A 133 16.82 3.54 17.77
C GLY A 133 17.49 4.85 18.20
N VAL A 134 17.57 5.15 19.50
CA VAL A 134 18.25 6.36 19.99
C VAL A 134 19.72 6.35 19.57
N GLY A 135 20.21 7.47 19.03
CA GLY A 135 21.61 7.63 18.63
C GLY A 135 22.02 6.77 17.43
N ARG A 136 21.07 6.40 16.56
CA ARG A 136 21.36 5.54 15.40
C ARG A 136 22.48 6.10 14.51
N SER A 137 23.40 5.22 14.11
CA SER A 137 24.48 5.50 13.15
C SER A 137 24.55 4.38 12.11
N GLN A 138 24.95 4.75 10.89
CA GLN A 138 25.16 3.84 9.75
C GLN A 138 26.65 3.70 9.46
#